data_AF-A0A8S0PT69-F1
#
_entry.id   AF-A0A8S0PT69-F1
#
_cell.length_a   1.000
_cell.length_b   1.000
_cell.length_c   1.000
_cell.angle_alpha   90.00
_cell.angle_beta   90.00
_cell.angle_gamma   90.00
#
_symmetry.space_group_name_H-M   'P 1'
#
loop_
_entity.id
_entity.type
_entity.pdbx_description
1 polymer ?
#
loop_
_entity_poly.entity_id
_entity_poly.type
_entity_poly.pdbx_seq_one_letter_code
_entity_poly.pdbx_strand_id
1 'polypeptide(L)'
;MAASVSGIAAINNLRLIHGSSSREYNFLATLKPNKLRVKSCARISVPESPGSVSTKRNKLRNFRLLKSVELDMFVTSDGEDEMSERFFEAIEELERMTREPSDVLEEMNDKLSARELQLVLVYFSQEGRDCWCTLEVFEWLQKENRVDKETMELMVSIMCSWMKNLIERKNKVGDVVDLLVDMDCVGLKPSFSMIEKVISFYWELGDKEGAVLFVKEVLRRGITCLEGDKEENKDGPVGYLAWKMMAEGCYMDAAKLVIHLRECGLEPELYSYLIAMTAVVKELNEVGKALRKLKAFTKSGVIAELDVENVGLINRYQEDVLNDGVCLSKWVIEKGGSSIHGVVHERLLAMYICAGHGGDAERQLWEMKLAGKEAEGDIYDIVLAICASQKEVSSIARLLTRTEVTSSLRRKRTLSWLLRGYIKGGHFDNAAETVIKMLDMGLYPEYLHRAAVLQGLRRRIQQPGNVDTYLNLCKRLSDANLIGPSLVYLHIKKHKLWVVKML
;
A
#
# COMPACT_ATOMS: atom_id res chain seq x y z
N MET A 1 22.99 18.20 -3.84
CA MET A 1 23.53 16.83 -3.97
C MET A 1 22.39 15.95 -4.45
N ALA A 2 22.47 15.49 -5.70
CA ALA A 2 21.37 14.84 -6.42
C ALA A 2 21.12 13.42 -5.90
N ALA A 3 19.90 13.17 -5.42
CA ALA A 3 19.39 11.82 -5.12
C ALA A 3 18.60 11.33 -6.34
N SER A 4 19.10 10.28 -6.97
CA SER A 4 18.51 9.66 -8.15
C SER A 4 17.24 8.86 -7.82
N VAL A 5 16.21 9.11 -8.61
CA VAL A 5 15.00 8.30 -8.81
C VAL A 5 15.33 6.80 -8.82
N SER A 6 14.94 6.10 -7.76
CA SER A 6 14.88 4.63 -7.70
C SER A 6 13.49 4.22 -7.23
N GLY A 7 12.51 4.46 -8.11
CA GLY A 7 11.20 3.84 -8.01
C GLY A 7 11.31 2.32 -8.20
N ILE A 8 10.57 1.58 -7.38
CA ILE A 8 10.42 0.12 -7.43
C ILE A 8 11.70 -0.61 -7.03
N ALA A 9 11.85 -0.80 -5.72
CA ALA A 9 12.69 -1.87 -5.20
C ALA A 9 12.18 -3.22 -5.75
N ALA A 10 12.89 -3.69 -6.78
CA ALA A 10 13.16 -5.09 -7.08
C ALA A 10 11.94 -6.05 -7.13
N ILE A 11 11.46 -6.27 -8.36
CA ILE A 11 10.91 -7.57 -8.81
C ILE A 11 11.92 -8.72 -8.57
N ASN A 12 13.18 -8.41 -8.23
CA ASN A 12 14.27 -9.34 -7.90
C ASN A 12 14.09 -10.17 -6.60
N ASN A 13 13.00 -10.00 -5.84
CA ASN A 13 12.74 -10.80 -4.64
C ASN A 13 11.92 -12.09 -4.89
N LEU A 14 11.71 -12.51 -6.14
CA LEU A 14 11.27 -13.87 -6.47
C LEU A 14 12.42 -14.90 -6.40
N ARG A 15 13.26 -14.80 -5.35
CA ARG A 15 14.21 -15.87 -4.99
C ARG A 15 13.42 -17.11 -4.55
N LEU A 16 13.28 -18.06 -5.47
CA LEU A 16 12.95 -19.45 -5.15
C LEU A 16 14.12 -20.03 -4.36
N ILE A 17 14.05 -19.97 -3.02
CA ILE A 17 14.97 -20.69 -2.13
C ILE A 17 14.18 -21.75 -1.35
N HIS A 18 14.80 -22.93 -1.30
CA HIS A 18 14.33 -24.18 -0.74
C HIS A 18 14.04 -24.09 0.76
N GLY A 19 13.14 -24.96 1.24
CA GLY A 19 12.78 -25.04 2.65
C GLY A 19 13.78 -25.81 3.51
N SER A 20 13.75 -25.52 4.81
CA SER A 20 14.07 -26.45 5.89
C SER A 20 13.64 -25.90 7.25
N SER A 21 12.77 -26.67 7.92
CA SER A 21 12.68 -26.96 9.36
C SER A 21 12.31 -25.91 10.42
N SER A 22 11.13 -26.17 11.02
CA SER A 22 10.78 -26.23 12.45
C SER A 22 11.23 -25.13 13.43
N ARG A 23 10.26 -24.43 14.03
CA ARG A 23 10.26 -24.08 15.45
C ARG A 23 8.83 -23.79 15.94
N GLU A 24 8.44 -24.54 16.96
CA GLU A 24 7.22 -24.39 17.75
C GLU A 24 7.24 -23.06 18.52
N TYR A 25 6.11 -22.38 18.60
CA TYR A 25 5.88 -21.33 19.60
C TYR A 25 4.53 -21.57 20.28
N ASN A 26 4.62 -21.80 21.59
CA ASN A 26 3.49 -21.96 22.50
C ASN A 26 2.77 -20.63 22.71
N PHE A 27 1.46 -20.64 22.49
CA PHE A 27 0.54 -19.59 22.92
C PHE A 27 0.27 -19.71 24.42
N LEU A 28 0.46 -18.61 25.17
CA LEU A 28 -0.13 -18.43 26.49
C LEU A 28 -0.85 -17.09 26.53
N ALA A 29 -2.17 -17.16 26.51
CA ALA A 29 -3.08 -16.07 26.80
C ALA A 29 -3.44 -16.09 28.29
N THR A 30 -3.56 -14.92 28.92
CA THR A 30 -4.39 -14.76 30.12
C THR A 30 -5.05 -13.38 30.17
N LEU A 31 -6.38 -13.41 30.26
CA LEU A 31 -7.32 -12.32 30.52
C LEU A 31 -7.24 -11.81 31.97
N LYS A 32 -7.55 -10.53 32.23
CA LYS A 32 -8.89 -10.08 32.71
C LYS A 32 -8.98 -8.56 32.99
N PRO A 33 -10.21 -8.00 32.97
CA PRO A 33 -10.49 -6.56 32.94
C PRO A 33 -10.90 -5.98 34.30
N ASN A 34 -10.60 -4.70 34.54
CA ASN A 34 -11.19 -3.97 35.66
C ASN A 34 -12.20 -2.93 35.17
N LYS A 35 -13.45 -3.21 35.55
CA LYS A 35 -14.60 -2.29 35.55
C LYS A 35 -14.26 -1.04 36.36
N LEU A 36 -14.49 0.14 35.80
CA LEU A 36 -14.80 1.32 36.62
C LEU A 36 -15.99 2.06 36.01
N ARG A 37 -16.97 2.21 36.88
CA ARG A 37 -18.32 2.73 36.68
C ARG A 37 -18.26 4.19 37.09
N VAL A 38 -18.53 5.13 36.18
CA VAL A 38 -18.68 6.55 36.55
C VAL A 38 -20.12 6.97 36.30
N LYS A 39 -20.74 7.41 37.41
CA LYS A 39 -22.10 7.92 37.50
C LYS A 39 -22.18 9.32 36.88
N SER A 40 -23.37 9.61 36.37
CA SER A 40 -23.83 10.91 35.91
C SER A 40 -23.97 11.95 37.04
N CYS A 41 -24.28 13.18 36.60
CA CYS A 41 -24.81 14.35 37.34
C CYS A 41 -23.74 15.26 37.96
N ALA A 42 -23.86 16.59 37.96
CA ALA A 42 -24.92 17.51 37.55
C ALA A 42 -24.31 18.93 37.44
N ARG A 43 -25.05 19.84 36.79
CA ARG A 43 -24.82 21.29 36.83
C ARG A 43 -24.64 21.77 38.27
N ILE A 44 -23.59 22.55 38.52
CA ILE A 44 -23.45 23.31 39.77
C ILE A 44 -23.72 24.77 39.45
N SER A 45 -24.87 25.25 39.92
CA SER A 45 -25.20 26.65 40.07
C SER A 45 -24.35 27.28 41.18
N VAL A 46 -23.83 28.48 40.93
CA VAL A 46 -23.09 29.30 41.89
C VAL A 46 -24.06 29.97 42.87
N PRO A 47 -23.81 29.97 44.20
CA PRO A 47 -24.44 30.92 45.11
C PRO A 47 -23.55 32.16 45.30
N GLU A 48 -24.14 33.34 45.10
CA GLU A 48 -23.57 34.63 45.47
C GLU A 48 -23.59 34.83 47.00
N SER A 49 -22.52 35.40 47.56
CA SER A 49 -22.59 36.42 48.63
C SER A 49 -21.20 36.99 48.97
N PRO A 50 -21.12 38.19 49.58
CA PRO A 50 -20.11 39.18 49.24
C PRO A 50 -19.04 39.40 50.33
N GLY A 51 -17.90 39.96 49.89
CA GLY A 51 -17.07 40.86 50.68
C GLY A 51 -16.05 40.22 51.63
N SER A 52 -14.79 40.16 51.21
CA SER A 52 -13.66 40.76 51.96
C SER A 52 -12.31 40.46 51.30
N VAL A 53 -11.43 41.43 51.45
CA VAL A 53 -10.13 41.59 50.82
C VAL A 53 -9.14 40.51 51.29
N SER A 54 -8.73 39.61 50.39
CA SER A 54 -7.34 39.15 50.20
C SER A 54 -7.28 38.03 49.15
N THR A 55 -7.03 38.39 47.89
CA THR A 55 -7.01 37.43 46.77
C THR A 55 -5.84 37.68 45.81
N LYS A 56 -4.61 37.75 46.33
CA LYS A 56 -3.40 37.72 45.46
C LYS A 56 -2.74 36.34 45.37
N ARG A 57 -2.90 35.47 46.37
CA ARG A 57 -2.28 34.13 46.36
C ARG A 57 -3.19 32.99 45.87
N ASN A 58 -4.51 33.22 45.79
CA ASN A 58 -5.47 32.20 45.37
C ASN A 58 -5.69 32.12 43.84
N LYS A 59 -5.50 33.23 43.09
CA LYS A 59 -5.66 33.23 41.62
C LYS A 59 -4.60 32.34 40.93
N LEU A 60 -3.33 32.46 41.32
CA LEU A 60 -2.23 31.61 40.83
C LEU A 60 -2.42 30.12 41.20
N ARG A 61 -3.05 29.85 42.35
CA ARG A 61 -3.29 28.48 42.85
C ARG A 61 -4.42 27.79 42.08
N ASN A 62 -5.45 28.52 41.67
CA ASN A 62 -6.52 28.01 40.82
C ASN A 62 -6.04 27.72 39.39
N PHE A 63 -5.11 28.52 38.87
CA PHE A 63 -4.45 28.27 37.58
C PHE A 63 -3.56 27.02 37.61
N ARG A 64 -2.79 26.81 38.69
CA ARG A 64 -1.98 25.57 38.90
C ARG A 64 -2.81 24.32 39.22
N LEU A 65 -4.10 24.47 39.54
CA LEU A 65 -5.02 23.35 39.80
C LEU A 65 -5.61 22.78 38.50
N LEU A 66 -5.48 23.48 37.37
CA LEU A 66 -5.90 23.07 36.03
C LEU A 66 -4.72 22.40 35.30
N LYS A 67 -4.26 21.25 35.81
CA LYS A 67 -3.11 20.53 35.25
C LYS A 67 -3.44 19.95 33.87
N SER A 68 -2.77 20.46 32.84
CA SER A 68 -2.56 19.78 31.56
C SER A 68 -1.08 19.86 31.19
N VAL A 69 -0.57 18.81 30.53
CA VAL A 69 0.86 18.64 30.22
C VAL A 69 1.38 19.71 29.24
N GLU A 70 0.51 20.22 28.35
CA GLU A 70 0.86 21.23 27.34
C GLU A 70 1.10 22.62 27.96
N LEU A 71 0.30 23.00 28.97
CA LEU A 71 0.47 24.28 29.67
C LEU A 71 1.73 24.26 30.56
N ASP A 72 2.04 23.13 31.20
CA ASP A 72 3.29 22.97 31.97
C ASP A 72 4.54 23.04 31.06
N MET A 73 4.46 22.58 29.80
CA MET A 73 5.59 22.63 28.86
C MET A 73 5.87 24.05 28.32
N PHE A 74 4.83 24.84 28.02
CA PHE A 74 4.98 26.25 27.61
C PHE A 74 5.36 27.18 28.78
N VAL A 75 4.96 26.83 30.00
CA VAL A 75 5.32 27.55 31.23
C VAL A 75 6.75 27.24 31.69
N THR A 76 7.35 26.10 31.31
CA THR A 76 8.70 25.68 31.76
C THR A 76 9.84 25.95 30.78
N SER A 77 9.55 26.38 29.56
CA SER A 77 10.54 26.82 28.58
C SER A 77 11.03 28.24 28.92
N ASP A 78 12.19 28.32 29.57
CA ASP A 78 13.07 29.47 29.86
C ASP A 78 12.44 30.88 29.99
N GLY A 79 12.50 31.40 31.22
CA GLY A 79 12.16 32.77 31.61
C GLY A 79 10.97 32.79 32.55
N GLU A 80 11.25 32.89 33.85
CA GLU A 80 10.28 33.19 34.91
C GLU A 80 9.72 34.62 34.76
N ASP A 81 9.07 34.94 33.64
CA ASP A 81 8.26 36.15 33.57
C ASP A 81 6.92 35.82 34.25
N GLU A 82 6.75 36.31 35.47
CA GLU A 82 5.49 36.29 36.21
C GLU A 82 4.35 36.74 35.26
N MET A 83 3.40 35.83 34.99
CA MET A 83 2.21 36.15 34.19
C MET A 83 1.60 37.45 34.70
N SER A 84 1.49 38.46 33.82
CA SER A 84 1.07 39.79 34.24
C SER A 84 -0.36 39.78 34.78
N GLU A 85 -0.70 40.68 35.72
CA GLU A 85 -2.10 40.85 36.17
C GLU A 85 -3.05 41.15 34.98
N ARG A 86 -2.50 41.67 33.87
CA ARG A 86 -3.22 42.02 32.63
C ARG A 86 -3.56 40.82 31.77
N PHE A 87 -2.72 39.78 31.76
CA PHE A 87 -3.07 38.50 31.13
C PHE A 87 -4.32 37.88 31.78
N PHE A 88 -4.42 37.94 33.11
CA PHE A 88 -5.60 37.44 33.82
C PHE A 88 -6.84 38.31 33.56
N GLU A 89 -6.67 39.62 33.42
CA GLU A 89 -7.77 40.53 33.02
C GLU A 89 -8.29 40.19 31.62
N ALA A 90 -7.38 39.93 30.66
CA ALA A 90 -7.74 39.54 29.29
C ALA A 90 -8.56 38.25 29.26
N ILE A 91 -8.11 37.23 30.00
CA ILE A 91 -8.84 35.97 30.12
C ILE A 91 -10.21 36.17 30.76
N GLU A 92 -10.30 36.97 31.83
CA GLU A 92 -11.56 37.18 32.54
C GLU A 92 -12.59 37.89 31.66
N GLU A 93 -12.17 38.87 30.85
CA GLU A 93 -13.04 39.57 29.89
C GLU A 93 -13.45 38.68 28.70
N LEU A 94 -12.51 37.92 28.14
CA LEU A 94 -12.79 36.96 27.06
C LEU A 94 -13.73 35.83 27.53
N GLU A 95 -13.60 35.36 28.78
CA GLU A 95 -14.51 34.37 29.37
C GLU A 95 -15.92 34.93 29.65
N ARG A 96 -16.04 36.23 29.91
CA ARG A 96 -17.33 36.87 30.19
C ARG A 96 -18.23 36.95 28.96
N MET A 97 -17.67 36.92 27.75
CA MET A 97 -18.42 36.96 26.48
C MET A 97 -19.40 38.15 26.38
N THR A 98 -19.09 39.26 27.03
CA THR A 98 -19.93 40.47 27.06
C THR A 98 -19.67 41.42 25.89
N ARG A 99 -18.51 41.27 25.23
CA ARG A 99 -18.03 42.06 24.09
C ARG A 99 -17.47 41.12 23.02
N GLU A 100 -17.36 41.59 21.78
CA GLU A 100 -16.69 40.80 20.73
C GLU A 100 -15.21 40.61 21.11
N PRO A 101 -14.64 39.39 20.98
CA PRO A 101 -13.25 39.13 21.33
C PRO A 101 -12.25 40.03 20.63
N SER A 102 -12.53 40.45 19.39
CA SER A 102 -11.73 41.44 18.66
C SER A 102 -11.63 42.79 19.39
N ASP A 103 -12.72 43.27 19.98
CA ASP A 103 -12.74 44.57 20.69
C ASP A 103 -11.90 44.51 21.97
N VAL A 104 -11.96 43.37 22.67
CA VAL A 104 -11.17 43.12 23.89
C VAL A 104 -9.68 43.03 23.54
N LEU A 105 -9.36 42.32 22.46
CA LEU A 105 -7.98 42.15 22.00
C LEU A 105 -7.38 43.44 21.46
N GLU A 106 -8.15 44.28 20.75
CA GLU A 106 -7.70 45.58 20.25
C GLU A 106 -7.33 46.53 21.41
N GLU A 107 -8.14 46.58 22.46
CA GLU A 107 -7.86 47.38 23.68
C GLU A 107 -6.62 46.90 24.45
N MET A 108 -6.28 45.63 24.28
CA MET A 108 -5.17 44.95 24.94
C MET A 108 -3.94 44.77 24.05
N ASN A 109 -3.98 45.23 22.79
CA ASN A 109 -2.95 44.97 21.77
C ASN A 109 -1.56 45.44 22.22
N ASP A 110 -1.47 46.67 22.74
CA ASP A 110 -0.22 47.28 23.24
C ASP A 110 0.21 46.75 24.62
N LYS A 111 -0.67 45.98 25.29
CA LYS A 111 -0.51 45.59 26.70
C LYS A 111 -0.06 44.15 26.87
N LEU A 112 -0.22 43.30 25.84
CA LEU A 112 0.13 41.87 25.88
C LEU A 112 1.37 41.56 25.02
N SER A 113 2.31 40.85 25.63
CA SER A 113 3.47 40.29 24.93
C SER A 113 3.05 39.16 23.97
N ALA A 114 3.92 38.84 22.99
CA ALA A 114 3.68 37.71 22.07
C ALA A 114 3.51 36.38 22.82
N ARG A 115 4.29 36.17 23.91
CA ARG A 115 4.19 34.99 24.77
C ARG A 115 2.86 34.92 25.51
N GLU A 116 2.34 36.05 26.01
CA GLU A 116 1.03 36.09 26.66
C GLU A 116 -0.10 35.79 25.68
N LEU A 117 -0.01 36.25 24.43
CA LEU A 117 -0.99 35.92 23.40
C LEU A 117 -0.98 34.43 23.02
N GLN A 118 0.21 33.81 22.94
CA GLN A 118 0.32 32.36 22.80
C GLN A 118 -0.30 31.62 24.00
N LEU A 119 -0.10 32.11 25.22
CA LEU A 119 -0.73 31.55 26.41
C LEU A 119 -2.27 31.70 26.40
N VAL A 120 -2.81 32.79 25.84
CA VAL A 120 -4.26 32.94 25.63
C VAL A 120 -4.79 31.87 24.68
N LEU A 121 -4.10 31.61 23.56
CA LEU A 121 -4.47 30.53 22.63
C LEU A 121 -4.49 29.16 23.33
N VAL A 122 -3.42 28.83 24.07
CA VAL A 122 -3.33 27.58 24.83
C VAL A 122 -4.43 27.49 25.89
N TYR A 123 -4.73 28.58 26.58
CA TYR A 123 -5.75 28.63 27.63
C TYR A 123 -7.15 28.27 27.10
N PHE A 124 -7.60 28.95 26.03
CA PHE A 124 -8.91 28.69 25.43
C PHE A 124 -8.97 27.35 24.69
N SER A 125 -7.81 26.77 24.34
CA SER A 125 -7.76 25.47 23.70
C SER A 125 -8.01 24.27 24.62
N GLN A 126 -8.02 24.50 25.93
CA GLN A 126 -8.19 23.44 26.91
C GLN A 126 -9.59 22.82 26.89
N GLU A 127 -9.65 21.57 27.31
CA GLU A 127 -10.90 20.84 27.41
C GLU A 127 -11.90 21.51 28.36
N GLY A 128 -13.12 21.77 27.87
CA GLY A 128 -14.19 22.43 28.64
C GLY A 128 -14.19 23.95 28.54
N ARG A 129 -13.31 24.53 27.72
CA ARG A 129 -13.32 25.95 27.33
C ARG A 129 -13.91 26.13 25.95
N ASP A 130 -14.17 27.39 25.60
CA ASP A 130 -14.66 27.74 24.27
C ASP A 130 -13.52 27.69 23.25
N CYS A 131 -13.43 26.59 22.52
CA CYS A 131 -12.42 26.41 21.47
C CYS A 131 -12.62 27.36 20.29
N TRP A 132 -13.82 27.92 20.12
CA TRP A 132 -14.09 28.95 19.11
C TRP A 132 -13.33 30.25 19.41
N CYS A 133 -13.26 30.62 20.69
CA CYS A 133 -12.48 31.78 21.14
C CYS A 133 -10.99 31.65 20.75
N THR A 134 -10.40 30.45 20.78
CA THR A 134 -9.03 30.23 20.28
C THR A 134 -8.91 30.53 18.78
N LEU A 135 -9.89 30.14 17.96
CA LEU A 135 -9.89 30.44 16.52
C LEU A 135 -10.03 31.94 16.26
N GLU A 136 -10.90 32.64 17.00
CA GLU A 136 -11.09 34.09 16.89
C GLU A 136 -9.86 34.89 17.35
N VAL A 137 -9.23 34.49 18.46
CA VAL A 137 -7.96 35.08 18.90
C VAL A 137 -6.89 34.89 17.82
N PHE A 138 -6.83 33.71 17.19
CA PHE A 138 -5.89 33.45 16.11
C PHE A 138 -6.18 34.29 14.85
N GLU A 139 -7.45 34.42 14.45
CA GLU A 139 -7.86 35.28 13.33
C GLU A 139 -7.45 36.74 13.56
N TRP A 140 -7.67 37.23 14.79
CA TRP A 140 -7.25 38.58 15.18
C TRP A 140 -5.73 38.75 15.11
N LEU A 141 -4.95 37.79 15.63
CA LEU A 141 -3.49 37.81 15.52
C LEU A 141 -3.02 37.85 14.06
N GLN A 142 -3.73 37.16 13.16
CA GLN A 142 -3.42 37.14 11.74
C GLN A 142 -3.70 38.51 11.09
N LYS A 143 -4.82 39.16 11.44
CA LYS A 143 -5.16 40.52 10.97
C LYS A 143 -4.11 41.55 11.42
N GLU A 144 -3.62 41.43 12.65
CA GLU A 144 -2.58 42.30 13.21
C GLU A 144 -1.16 41.94 12.76
N ASN A 145 -0.99 40.93 11.89
CA ASN A 145 0.31 40.44 11.41
C ASN A 145 1.28 40.05 12.55
N ARG A 146 0.73 39.51 13.65
CA ARG A 146 1.47 39.07 14.85
C ARG A 146 1.69 37.56 14.90
N VAL A 147 1.36 36.85 13.82
CA VAL A 147 1.54 35.40 13.71
C VAL A 147 2.96 35.11 13.22
N ASP A 148 3.82 34.72 14.15
CA ASP A 148 5.14 34.19 13.84
C ASP A 148 5.12 32.67 13.57
N LYS A 149 6.27 32.12 13.20
CA LYS A 149 6.40 30.69 12.89
C LYS A 149 6.03 29.81 14.10
N GLU A 150 6.40 30.22 15.31
CA GLU A 150 6.12 29.48 16.54
C GLU A 150 4.62 29.46 16.85
N THR A 151 3.93 30.58 16.65
CA THR A 151 2.47 30.70 16.82
C THR A 151 1.72 29.85 15.80
N MET A 152 2.21 29.77 14.55
CA MET A 152 1.66 28.84 13.55
C MET A 152 1.83 27.37 13.96
N GLU A 153 3.03 26.99 14.40
CA GLU A 153 3.32 25.62 14.85
C GLU A 153 2.48 25.23 16.08
N LEU A 154 2.33 26.16 17.03
CA LEU A 154 1.45 26.01 18.18
C LEU A 154 -0.01 25.78 17.74
N MET A 155 -0.51 26.62 16.84
CA MET A 155 -1.88 26.50 16.37
C MET A 155 -2.12 25.15 15.67
N VAL A 156 -1.20 24.71 14.80
CA VAL A 156 -1.26 23.37 14.17
C VAL A 156 -1.28 22.26 15.23
N SER A 157 -0.49 22.37 16.31
CA SER A 157 -0.48 21.40 17.40
C SER A 157 -1.82 21.35 18.15
N ILE A 158 -2.39 22.52 18.48
CA ILE A 158 -3.70 22.62 19.12
C ILE A 158 -4.78 21.96 18.26
N MET A 159 -4.79 22.25 16.95
CA MET A 159 -5.74 21.64 16.01
C MET A 159 -5.59 20.12 15.94
N CYS A 160 -4.36 19.61 15.88
CA CYS A 160 -4.10 18.17 15.91
C CYS A 160 -4.64 17.52 17.19
N SER A 161 -4.48 18.19 18.34
CA SER A 161 -4.99 17.74 19.63
C SER A 161 -6.53 17.68 19.63
N TRP A 162 -7.20 18.74 19.15
CA TRP A 162 -8.66 18.76 19.03
C TRP A 162 -9.20 17.68 18.09
N MET A 163 -8.60 17.53 16.89
CA MET A 163 -9.00 16.47 15.95
C MET A 163 -8.86 15.08 16.57
N LYS A 164 -7.73 14.82 17.23
CA LYS A 164 -7.50 13.55 17.92
C LYS A 164 -8.57 13.32 19.00
N ASN A 165 -8.87 14.34 19.81
CA ASN A 165 -9.90 14.26 20.85
C ASN A 165 -11.30 14.03 20.28
N LEU A 166 -11.64 14.64 19.14
CA LEU A 166 -12.92 14.42 18.46
C LEU A 166 -13.06 12.96 18.01
N ILE A 167 -11.99 12.39 17.45
CA ILE A 167 -11.95 11.00 16.98
C ILE A 167 -12.00 10.02 18.15
N GLU A 168 -11.21 10.25 19.22
CA GLU A 168 -11.20 9.38 20.42
C GLU A 168 -12.56 9.30 21.10
N ARG A 169 -13.32 10.40 21.09
CA ARG A 169 -14.70 10.47 21.60
C ARG A 169 -15.74 9.87 20.67
N LYS A 170 -15.34 9.39 19.49
CA LYS A 170 -16.22 8.87 18.43
C LYS A 170 -17.29 9.87 18.00
N ASN A 171 -16.91 11.14 17.88
CA ASN A 171 -17.78 12.14 17.26
C ASN A 171 -18.02 11.82 15.78
N LYS A 172 -18.99 12.49 15.17
CA LYS A 172 -19.28 12.26 13.76
C LYS A 172 -18.10 12.78 12.94
N VAL A 173 -17.84 12.11 11.83
CA VAL A 173 -16.85 12.56 10.83
C VAL A 173 -17.15 13.98 10.37
N GLY A 174 -18.43 14.35 10.27
CA GLY A 174 -18.85 15.72 9.96
C GLY A 174 -18.23 16.75 10.91
N ASP A 175 -18.23 16.49 12.22
CA ASP A 175 -17.71 17.40 13.23
C ASP A 175 -16.18 17.62 13.07
N VAL A 176 -15.44 16.58 12.66
CA VAL A 176 -13.99 16.68 12.36
C VAL A 176 -13.74 17.50 11.09
N VAL A 177 -14.60 17.34 10.09
CA VAL A 177 -14.51 18.10 8.83
C VAL A 177 -14.97 19.55 9.02
N ASP A 178 -15.98 19.78 9.86
CA ASP A 178 -16.43 21.12 10.23
C ASP A 178 -15.28 21.90 10.89
N LEU A 179 -14.53 21.27 11.81
CA LEU A 179 -13.33 21.89 12.38
C LEU A 179 -12.28 22.25 11.31
N LEU A 180 -12.06 21.40 10.30
CA LEU A 180 -11.14 21.73 9.18
C LEU A 180 -11.63 22.94 8.37
N VAL A 181 -12.95 23.09 8.20
CA VAL A 181 -13.55 24.24 7.53
C VAL A 181 -13.42 25.50 8.38
N ASP A 182 -13.70 25.40 9.68
CA ASP A 182 -13.57 26.52 10.62
C ASP A 182 -12.12 27.05 10.67
N MET A 183 -11.14 26.13 10.60
CA MET A 183 -9.72 26.49 10.47
C MET A 183 -9.40 27.28 9.21
N ASP A 184 -9.95 26.86 8.06
CA ASP A 184 -9.75 27.57 6.79
C ASP A 184 -10.39 28.96 6.82
N CYS A 185 -11.55 29.10 7.49
CA CYS A 185 -12.24 30.38 7.68
C CYS A 185 -11.39 31.41 8.45
N VAL A 186 -10.60 30.96 9.43
CA VAL A 186 -9.66 31.84 10.18
C VAL A 186 -8.28 31.96 9.54
N GLY A 187 -8.17 31.62 8.26
CA GLY A 187 -6.96 31.77 7.46
C GLY A 187 -5.86 30.75 7.77
N LEU A 188 -6.18 29.68 8.52
CA LEU A 188 -5.29 28.54 8.72
C LEU A 188 -5.64 27.45 7.71
N LYS A 189 -5.14 27.62 6.48
CA LYS A 189 -5.38 26.68 5.38
C LYS A 189 -4.90 25.26 5.76
N PRO A 190 -5.80 24.27 5.86
CA PRO A 190 -5.40 22.90 6.14
C PRO A 190 -4.62 22.34 4.95
N SER A 191 -3.31 22.12 5.13
CA SER A 191 -2.47 21.48 4.12
C SER A 191 -2.73 19.98 4.05
N PHE A 192 -2.23 19.32 3.00
CA PHE A 192 -2.31 17.86 2.87
C PHE A 192 -1.75 17.13 4.11
N SER A 193 -0.67 17.65 4.72
CA SER A 193 -0.08 17.12 5.95
C SER A 193 -1.08 17.01 7.11
N MET A 194 -2.00 17.97 7.24
CA MET A 194 -3.06 17.92 8.26
C MET A 194 -4.02 16.75 7.98
N ILE A 195 -4.43 16.59 6.73
CA ILE A 195 -5.36 15.53 6.31
C ILE A 195 -4.71 14.15 6.47
N GLU A 196 -3.43 13.99 6.11
CA GLU A 196 -2.66 12.76 6.37
C GLU A 196 -2.62 12.43 7.87
N LYS A 197 -2.50 13.46 8.72
CA LYS A 197 -2.47 13.30 10.17
C LYS A 197 -3.83 12.83 10.71
N VAL A 198 -4.93 13.40 10.25
CA VAL A 198 -6.29 12.97 10.60
C VAL A 198 -6.56 11.54 10.15
N ILE A 199 -6.19 11.19 8.92
CA ILE A 199 -6.28 9.82 8.42
C ILE A 199 -5.47 8.89 9.34
N SER A 200 -4.26 9.28 9.73
CA SER A 200 -3.43 8.50 10.65
C SER A 200 -4.06 8.34 12.03
N PHE A 201 -4.73 9.36 12.58
CA PHE A 201 -5.43 9.24 13.86
C PHE A 201 -6.57 8.22 13.81
N TYR A 202 -7.44 8.28 12.79
CA TYR A 202 -8.47 7.26 12.60
C TYR A 202 -7.85 5.86 12.48
N TRP A 203 -6.76 5.75 11.73
CA TRP A 203 -6.07 4.48 11.49
C TRP A 203 -5.45 3.89 12.76
N GLU A 204 -4.75 4.71 13.54
CA GLU A 204 -4.08 4.34 14.79
C GLU A 204 -5.09 3.97 15.89
N LEU A 205 -6.25 4.64 15.92
CA LEU A 205 -7.34 4.33 16.83
C LEU A 205 -8.19 3.12 16.40
N GLY A 206 -7.89 2.55 15.23
CA GLY A 206 -8.56 1.36 14.68
C GLY A 206 -9.94 1.62 14.06
N ASP A 207 -10.34 2.88 13.87
CA ASP A 207 -11.59 3.26 13.22
C ASP A 207 -11.39 3.44 11.70
N LYS A 208 -11.24 2.31 11.00
CA LYS A 208 -10.96 2.27 9.56
C LYS A 208 -12.14 2.77 8.74
N GLU A 209 -13.36 2.44 9.14
CA GLU A 209 -14.58 2.92 8.52
C GLU A 209 -14.72 4.44 8.67
N GLY A 210 -14.38 4.99 9.84
CA GLY A 210 -14.29 6.43 10.08
C GLY A 210 -13.28 7.12 9.15
N ALA A 211 -12.10 6.52 8.92
CA ALA A 211 -11.12 7.05 7.96
C ALA A 211 -11.67 7.12 6.52
N VAL A 212 -12.38 6.08 6.07
CA VAL A 212 -13.00 6.04 4.73
C VAL A 212 -14.08 7.11 4.61
N LEU A 213 -14.94 7.24 5.62
CA LEU A 213 -15.98 8.27 5.67
C LEU A 213 -15.38 9.68 5.69
N PHE A 214 -14.29 9.87 6.42
CA PHE A 214 -13.56 11.14 6.47
C PHE A 214 -13.04 11.55 5.10
N VAL A 215 -12.32 10.65 4.40
CA VAL A 215 -11.85 10.92 3.04
C VAL A 215 -13.01 11.20 2.09
N LYS A 216 -14.13 10.47 2.23
CA LYS A 216 -15.34 10.71 1.43
C LYS A 216 -15.89 12.12 1.62
N GLU A 217 -15.93 12.59 2.86
CA GLU A 217 -16.46 13.91 3.21
C GLU A 217 -15.51 15.04 2.79
N VAL A 218 -14.20 14.85 2.96
CA VAL A 218 -13.15 15.75 2.44
C VAL A 218 -13.30 15.96 0.93
N LEU A 219 -13.52 14.88 0.16
CA LEU A 219 -13.74 14.97 -1.28
C LEU A 219 -15.05 15.66 -1.66
N ARG A 220 -16.14 15.39 -0.91
CA ARG A 220 -17.45 16.01 -1.17
C ARG A 220 -17.45 17.51 -0.97
N ARG A 221 -16.77 17.98 0.06
CA ARG A 221 -16.67 19.42 0.38
C ARG A 221 -15.58 20.11 -0.43
N GLY A 222 -14.78 19.37 -1.19
CA GLY A 222 -13.72 19.92 -2.02
C GLY A 222 -12.67 20.66 -1.21
N ILE A 223 -12.33 20.18 -0.02
CA ILE A 223 -11.32 20.81 0.83
C ILE A 223 -9.98 20.74 0.08
N THR A 224 -9.57 21.88 -0.48
CA THR A 224 -8.50 21.98 -1.46
C THR A 224 -7.14 21.78 -0.80
N CYS A 225 -6.50 20.62 -1.02
CA CYS A 225 -5.12 20.36 -0.57
C CYS A 225 -4.05 20.92 -1.51
N LEU A 226 -4.41 21.87 -2.38
CA LEU A 226 -3.51 22.41 -3.40
C LEU A 226 -2.79 23.63 -2.81
N GLU A 227 -1.59 23.42 -2.26
CA GLU A 227 -0.43 24.29 -2.50
C GLU A 227 0.82 23.78 -1.78
N GLY A 228 1.89 23.59 -2.56
CA GLY A 228 3.23 23.23 -2.12
C GLY A 228 4.08 22.82 -3.31
N ASP A 229 5.16 23.55 -3.56
CA ASP A 229 6.04 23.40 -4.72
C ASP A 229 6.53 21.96 -4.93
N LYS A 230 6.24 21.43 -6.13
CA LYS A 230 6.96 20.39 -6.89
C LYS A 230 7.76 19.34 -6.10
N GLU A 231 7.14 18.19 -5.85
CA GLU A 231 7.77 16.90 -6.14
C GLU A 231 6.71 15.80 -6.40
N GLU A 232 6.58 15.38 -7.66
CA GLU A 232 5.91 14.15 -8.10
C GLU A 232 4.53 13.79 -7.50
N ASN A 233 3.40 14.31 -8.02
CA ASN A 233 2.09 13.62 -8.17
C ASN A 233 1.67 12.54 -7.12
N LYS A 234 1.96 12.69 -5.81
CA LYS A 234 1.73 11.67 -4.78
C LYS A 234 0.70 12.07 -3.73
N ASP A 235 0.23 13.31 -3.78
CA ASP A 235 -0.40 13.91 -2.61
C ASP A 235 -1.91 14.02 -2.82
N GLY A 236 -2.63 13.15 -2.12
CA GLY A 236 -4.07 13.24 -1.97
C GLY A 236 -4.62 12.23 -0.96
N PRO A 237 -5.79 12.55 -0.38
CA PRO A 237 -6.32 11.81 0.78
C PRO A 237 -6.64 10.36 0.45
N VAL A 238 -7.09 10.07 -0.77
CA VAL A 238 -7.48 8.72 -1.18
C VAL A 238 -6.26 7.83 -1.35
N GLY A 239 -5.23 8.35 -2.01
CA GLY A 239 -3.98 7.67 -2.31
C GLY A 239 -3.19 7.40 -1.04
N TYR A 240 -3.20 8.33 -0.08
CA TYR A 240 -2.64 8.12 1.25
C TYR A 240 -3.36 7.02 2.03
N LEU A 241 -4.70 7.06 2.06
CA LEU A 241 -5.50 6.03 2.73
C LEU A 241 -5.30 4.64 2.10
N ALA A 242 -5.30 4.55 0.77
CA ALA A 242 -5.00 3.32 0.04
C ALA A 242 -3.57 2.84 0.30
N TRP A 243 -2.59 3.75 0.42
CA TRP A 243 -1.22 3.40 0.80
C TRP A 243 -1.15 2.85 2.23
N LYS A 244 -1.85 3.44 3.20
CA LYS A 244 -1.95 2.93 4.58
C LYS A 244 -2.51 1.51 4.61
N MET A 245 -3.61 1.25 3.88
CA MET A 245 -4.17 -0.10 3.72
C MET A 245 -3.15 -1.08 3.13
N MET A 246 -2.42 -0.67 2.10
CA MET A 246 -1.37 -1.49 1.50
C MET A 246 -0.19 -1.77 2.44
N ALA A 247 0.16 -0.83 3.32
CA ALA A 247 1.23 -1.01 4.30
C ALA A 247 0.90 -2.11 5.31
N GLU A 248 -0.39 -2.29 5.62
CA GLU A 248 -0.90 -3.36 6.50
C GLU A 248 -1.14 -4.70 5.78
N GLY A 249 -1.06 -4.74 4.45
CA GLY A 249 -1.33 -5.94 3.66
C GLY A 249 -2.78 -6.10 3.21
N CYS A 250 -3.65 -5.12 3.48
CA CYS A 250 -5.03 -5.07 3.00
C CYS A 250 -5.08 -4.60 1.53
N TYR A 251 -4.53 -5.39 0.61
CA TYR A 251 -4.37 -4.99 -0.80
C TYR A 251 -5.69 -4.85 -1.54
N MET A 252 -6.60 -5.82 -1.39
CA MET A 252 -7.90 -5.74 -2.05
C MET A 252 -8.77 -4.62 -1.52
N ASP A 253 -8.75 -4.38 -0.20
CA ASP A 253 -9.52 -3.28 0.38
C ASP A 253 -9.03 -1.92 -0.15
N ALA A 254 -7.72 -1.76 -0.34
CA ALA A 254 -7.15 -0.56 -0.95
C ALA A 254 -7.63 -0.35 -2.40
N ALA A 255 -7.67 -1.41 -3.21
CA ALA A 255 -8.16 -1.32 -4.58
C ALA A 255 -9.66 -1.03 -4.63
N LYS A 256 -10.46 -1.73 -3.81
CA LYS A 256 -11.91 -1.56 -3.72
C LYS A 256 -12.30 -0.19 -3.17
N LEU A 257 -11.52 0.40 -2.26
CA LEU A 257 -11.73 1.77 -1.79
C LEU A 257 -11.73 2.77 -2.95
N VAL A 258 -10.70 2.74 -3.80
CA VAL A 258 -10.57 3.68 -4.91
C VAL A 258 -11.69 3.48 -5.95
N ILE A 259 -12.02 2.22 -6.24
CA ILE A 259 -13.15 1.86 -7.10
C ILE A 259 -14.46 2.42 -6.54
N HIS A 260 -14.74 2.15 -5.26
CA HIS A 260 -15.96 2.58 -4.60
C HIS A 260 -16.11 4.11 -4.58
N LEU A 261 -15.04 4.84 -4.29
CA LEU A 261 -15.08 6.31 -4.28
C LEU A 261 -15.37 6.87 -5.67
N ARG A 262 -14.74 6.31 -6.72
CA ARG A 262 -15.03 6.68 -8.12
C ARG A 262 -16.47 6.37 -8.51
N GLU A 263 -16.99 5.20 -8.15
CA GLU A 263 -18.38 4.79 -8.39
C GLU A 263 -19.40 5.66 -7.64
N CYS A 264 -19.02 6.22 -6.49
CA CYS A 264 -19.81 7.22 -5.77
C CYS A 264 -19.86 8.60 -6.46
N GLY A 265 -19.23 8.76 -7.63
CA GLY A 265 -19.14 10.03 -8.35
C GLY A 265 -18.14 11.01 -7.74
N LEU A 266 -17.24 10.53 -6.87
CA LEU A 266 -16.14 11.35 -6.36
C LEU A 266 -14.95 11.29 -7.31
N GLU A 267 -14.03 12.23 -7.13
CA GLU A 267 -12.87 12.40 -7.99
C GLU A 267 -11.56 12.06 -7.27
N PRO A 268 -11.23 10.76 -7.04
CA PRO A 268 -9.91 10.36 -6.54
C PRO A 268 -8.79 10.95 -7.40
N GLU A 269 -7.69 11.35 -6.77
CA GLU A 269 -6.51 11.86 -7.46
C GLU A 269 -5.83 10.78 -8.33
N LEU A 270 -5.00 11.22 -9.30
CA LEU A 270 -4.35 10.32 -10.25
C LEU A 270 -3.49 9.26 -9.53
N TYR A 271 -2.82 9.66 -8.45
CA TYR A 271 -2.02 8.78 -7.61
C TYR A 271 -2.84 7.65 -6.99
N SER A 272 -4.08 7.91 -6.56
CA SER A 272 -4.95 6.91 -5.92
C SER A 272 -5.16 5.70 -6.81
N TYR A 273 -5.37 5.92 -8.10
CA TYR A 273 -5.52 4.80 -9.03
C TYR A 273 -4.21 4.04 -9.24
N LEU A 274 -3.07 4.74 -9.30
CA LEU A 274 -1.76 4.09 -9.45
C LEU A 274 -1.41 3.24 -8.23
N ILE A 275 -1.70 3.72 -7.02
CA ILE A 275 -1.49 2.93 -5.79
C ILE A 275 -2.48 1.76 -5.72
N ALA A 276 -3.74 1.94 -6.11
CA ALA A 276 -4.72 0.85 -6.20
C ALA A 276 -4.31 -0.24 -7.20
N MET A 277 -3.81 0.14 -8.39
CA MET A 277 -3.25 -0.83 -9.34
C MET A 277 -2.03 -1.57 -8.74
N THR A 278 -1.22 -0.88 -7.95
CA THR A 278 -0.09 -1.51 -7.24
C THR A 278 -0.60 -2.49 -6.18
N ALA A 279 -1.73 -2.20 -5.52
CA ALA A 279 -2.39 -3.10 -4.59
C ALA A 279 -2.86 -4.38 -5.31
N VAL A 280 -3.51 -4.27 -6.47
CA VAL A 280 -3.92 -5.41 -7.31
C VAL A 280 -2.73 -6.33 -7.66
N VAL A 281 -1.59 -5.75 -8.05
CA VAL A 281 -0.36 -6.53 -8.31
C VAL A 281 0.10 -7.28 -7.06
N LYS A 282 0.08 -6.64 -5.90
CA LYS A 282 0.48 -7.26 -4.63
C LYS A 282 -0.47 -8.39 -4.22
N GLU A 283 -1.78 -8.20 -4.40
CA GLU A 283 -2.77 -9.25 -4.14
C GLU A 283 -2.51 -10.49 -4.98
N LEU A 284 -2.40 -10.33 -6.31
CA LEU A 284 -2.14 -11.46 -7.21
C LEU A 284 -0.84 -12.18 -6.88
N ASN A 285 0.17 -11.45 -6.42
CA ASN A 285 1.42 -12.05 -5.95
C ASN A 285 1.23 -12.87 -4.66
N GLU A 286 0.43 -12.42 -3.70
CA GLU A 286 0.09 -13.19 -2.50
C GLU A 286 -0.74 -14.43 -2.83
N VAL A 287 -1.73 -14.31 -3.73
CA VAL A 287 -2.45 -15.47 -4.28
C VAL A 287 -1.47 -16.47 -4.88
N GLY A 288 -0.54 -16.00 -5.72
CA GLY A 288 0.50 -16.85 -6.31
C GLY A 288 1.43 -17.51 -5.28
N LYS A 289 1.71 -16.86 -4.14
CA LYS A 289 2.45 -17.44 -3.01
C LYS A 289 1.62 -18.50 -2.28
N ALA A 290 0.35 -18.22 -2.01
CA ALA A 290 -0.57 -19.14 -1.36
C ALA A 290 -0.76 -20.42 -2.18
N LEU A 291 -0.98 -20.29 -3.49
CA LEU A 291 -1.11 -21.44 -4.40
C LEU A 291 0.14 -22.30 -4.47
N ARG A 292 1.33 -21.70 -4.38
CA ARG A 292 2.60 -22.46 -4.31
C ARG A 292 2.71 -23.27 -3.01
N LYS A 293 2.33 -22.68 -1.87
CA LYS A 293 2.30 -23.39 -0.57
C LYS A 293 1.29 -24.54 -0.62
N LEU A 294 0.09 -24.27 -1.14
CA LEU A 294 -0.97 -25.28 -1.31
C LEU A 294 -0.49 -26.46 -2.16
N LYS A 295 0.12 -26.20 -3.32
CA LYS A 295 0.71 -27.24 -4.18
C LYS A 295 1.81 -28.04 -3.49
N ALA A 296 2.58 -27.44 -2.58
CA ALA A 296 3.58 -28.14 -1.81
C ALA A 296 2.95 -29.12 -0.80
N PHE A 297 1.88 -28.70 -0.11
CA PHE A 297 1.13 -29.57 0.82
C PHE A 297 0.46 -30.75 0.12
N THR A 298 -0.10 -30.52 -1.08
CA THR A 298 -0.65 -31.59 -1.90
C THR A 298 0.43 -32.61 -2.30
N LYS A 299 1.61 -32.15 -2.71
CA LYS A 299 2.73 -33.03 -3.07
C LYS A 299 3.29 -33.84 -1.90
N SER A 300 3.24 -33.29 -0.68
CA SER A 300 3.64 -34.02 0.53
C SER A 300 2.55 -34.94 1.07
N GLY A 301 1.38 -35.00 0.43
CA GLY A 301 0.24 -35.82 0.88
C GLY A 301 -0.41 -35.32 2.17
N VAL A 302 -0.13 -34.08 2.59
CA VAL A 302 -0.71 -33.49 3.82
C VAL A 302 -2.15 -33.05 3.59
N ILE A 303 -2.47 -32.64 2.36
CA ILE A 303 -3.82 -32.24 1.92
C ILE A 303 -4.14 -33.01 0.65
N ALA A 304 -5.42 -33.37 0.46
CA ALA A 304 -5.91 -33.93 -0.79
C ALA A 304 -5.71 -32.98 -1.98
N GLU A 305 -5.80 -33.50 -3.20
CA GLU A 305 -5.87 -32.64 -4.38
C GLU A 305 -7.13 -31.76 -4.31
N LEU A 306 -7.00 -30.51 -4.77
CA LEU A 306 -8.14 -29.60 -4.87
C LEU A 306 -9.19 -30.18 -5.81
N ASP A 307 -10.44 -30.16 -5.38
CA ASP A 307 -11.56 -30.48 -6.25
C ASP A 307 -11.81 -29.36 -7.29
N VAL A 308 -12.67 -29.68 -8.25
CA VAL A 308 -13.03 -28.78 -9.36
C VAL A 308 -13.67 -27.48 -8.87
N GLU A 309 -14.43 -27.54 -7.77
CA GLU A 309 -15.15 -26.39 -7.21
C GLU A 309 -14.17 -25.37 -6.60
N ASN A 310 -13.22 -25.84 -5.79
CA ASN A 310 -12.20 -25.00 -5.18
C ASN A 310 -11.27 -24.37 -6.22
N VAL A 311 -10.90 -25.13 -7.27
CA VAL A 311 -10.16 -24.56 -8.41
C VAL A 311 -10.98 -23.47 -9.10
N GLY A 312 -12.29 -23.69 -9.29
CA GLY A 312 -13.19 -22.69 -9.86
C GLY A 312 -13.29 -21.42 -9.01
N LEU A 313 -13.34 -21.54 -7.69
CA LEU A 313 -13.35 -20.38 -6.77
C LEU A 313 -12.06 -19.56 -6.85
N ILE A 314 -10.91 -20.23 -6.87
CA ILE A 314 -9.60 -19.57 -7.02
C ILE A 314 -9.54 -18.81 -8.34
N ASN A 315 -9.95 -19.44 -9.44
CA ASN A 315 -9.91 -18.81 -10.76
C ASN A 315 -10.84 -17.58 -10.83
N ARG A 316 -12.08 -17.70 -10.32
CA ARG A 316 -13.00 -16.55 -10.27
C ARG A 316 -12.44 -15.39 -9.45
N TYR A 317 -11.86 -15.68 -8.28
CA TYR A 317 -11.21 -14.65 -7.48
C TYR A 317 -10.08 -13.96 -8.25
N GLN A 318 -9.20 -14.72 -8.91
CA GLN A 318 -8.13 -14.13 -9.71
C GLN A 318 -8.66 -13.30 -10.88
N GLU A 319 -9.72 -13.74 -11.55
CA GLU A 319 -10.39 -12.99 -12.62
C GLU A 319 -11.01 -11.69 -12.12
N ASP A 320 -11.69 -11.70 -10.96
CA ASP A 320 -12.27 -10.51 -10.34
C ASP A 320 -11.18 -9.47 -9.99
N VAL A 321 -10.08 -9.93 -9.40
CA VAL A 321 -8.92 -9.08 -9.08
C VAL A 321 -8.28 -8.49 -10.34
N LEU A 322 -8.18 -9.27 -11.42
CA LEU A 322 -7.71 -8.78 -12.73
C LEU A 322 -8.65 -7.73 -13.31
N ASN A 323 -9.97 -7.97 -13.25
CA ASN A 323 -10.98 -7.05 -13.74
C ASN A 323 -10.91 -5.70 -13.02
N ASP A 324 -10.71 -5.69 -11.70
CA ASP A 324 -10.47 -4.48 -10.91
C ASP A 324 -9.25 -3.70 -11.42
N GLY A 325 -8.13 -4.38 -11.66
CA GLY A 325 -6.91 -3.75 -12.20
C GLY A 325 -7.09 -3.19 -13.61
N VAL A 326 -7.84 -3.89 -14.47
CA VAL A 326 -8.19 -3.39 -15.81
C VAL A 326 -9.11 -2.18 -15.72
N CYS A 327 -10.10 -2.20 -14.83
CA CYS A 327 -11.01 -1.08 -14.58
C CYS A 327 -10.25 0.17 -14.15
N LEU A 328 -9.40 0.03 -13.12
CA LEU A 328 -8.53 1.10 -12.63
C LEU A 328 -7.64 1.68 -13.74
N SER A 329 -7.07 0.83 -14.60
CA SER A 329 -6.20 1.30 -15.68
C SER A 329 -6.93 2.18 -16.70
N LYS A 330 -8.18 1.84 -17.04
CA LYS A 330 -9.02 2.66 -17.93
C LYS A 330 -9.25 4.03 -17.31
N TRP A 331 -9.62 4.10 -16.04
CA TRP A 331 -9.84 5.39 -15.37
C TRP A 331 -8.57 6.23 -15.24
N VAL A 332 -7.40 5.61 -15.03
CA VAL A 332 -6.12 6.34 -15.02
C VAL A 332 -5.82 6.94 -16.38
N ILE A 333 -6.07 6.19 -17.46
CA ILE A 333 -5.84 6.64 -18.84
C ILE A 333 -6.83 7.74 -19.21
N GLU A 334 -8.09 7.62 -18.82
CA GLU A 334 -9.13 8.64 -19.06
C GLU A 334 -8.83 9.96 -18.33
N LYS A 335 -8.34 9.88 -17.09
CA LYS A 335 -8.04 11.06 -16.27
C LYS A 335 -6.64 11.63 -16.53
N GLY A 336 -5.69 10.78 -16.91
CA GLY A 336 -4.29 11.14 -17.13
C GLY A 336 -3.99 11.59 -18.56
N GLY A 337 -2.83 12.20 -18.74
CA GLY A 337 -2.28 12.46 -20.07
C GLY A 337 -1.45 11.28 -20.59
N SER A 338 -1.00 11.37 -21.84
CA SER A 338 -0.13 10.38 -22.49
C SER A 338 1.15 10.05 -21.70
N SER A 339 1.61 10.97 -20.84
CA SER A 339 2.78 10.79 -19.97
C SER A 339 2.61 9.66 -18.94
N ILE A 340 1.38 9.31 -18.54
CA ILE A 340 1.14 8.25 -17.54
C ILE A 340 1.08 6.85 -18.17
N HIS A 341 0.86 6.75 -19.49
CA HIS A 341 0.56 5.48 -20.17
C HIS A 341 1.66 4.44 -19.95
N GLY A 342 2.93 4.84 -20.06
CA GLY A 342 4.06 3.93 -19.82
C GLY A 342 4.03 3.30 -18.42
N VAL A 343 3.62 4.06 -17.41
CA VAL A 343 3.54 3.58 -16.01
C VAL A 343 2.29 2.73 -15.77
N VAL A 344 1.20 2.99 -16.50
CA VAL A 344 -0.02 2.16 -16.47
C VAL A 344 0.24 0.80 -17.08
N HIS A 345 0.84 0.75 -18.28
CA HIS A 345 1.17 -0.51 -18.96
C HIS A 345 2.21 -1.33 -18.19
N GLU A 346 3.15 -0.68 -17.50
CA GLU A 346 4.07 -1.37 -16.58
C GLU A 346 3.34 -2.07 -15.42
N ARG A 347 2.35 -1.41 -14.81
CA ARG A 347 1.54 -2.02 -13.74
C ARG A 347 0.67 -3.15 -14.26
N LEU A 348 0.04 -2.98 -15.43
CA LEU A 348 -0.72 -4.05 -16.09
C LEU A 348 0.17 -5.24 -16.44
N LEU A 349 1.39 -4.99 -16.92
CA LEU A 349 2.37 -6.05 -17.19
C LEU A 349 2.70 -6.83 -15.92
N ALA A 350 3.02 -6.13 -14.82
CA ALA A 350 3.29 -6.78 -13.54
C ALA A 350 2.07 -7.59 -13.04
N MET A 351 0.87 -7.04 -13.19
CA MET A 351 -0.40 -7.69 -12.83
C MET A 351 -0.59 -9.01 -13.60
N TYR A 352 -0.47 -8.99 -14.92
CA TYR A 352 -0.62 -10.18 -15.75
C TYR A 352 0.50 -11.21 -15.51
N ILE A 353 1.73 -10.76 -15.21
CA ILE A 353 2.82 -11.66 -14.80
C ILE A 353 2.48 -12.38 -13.50
N CYS A 354 1.95 -11.66 -12.49
CA CYS A 354 1.56 -12.25 -11.20
C CYS A 354 0.38 -13.23 -11.35
N ALA A 355 -0.60 -12.91 -12.19
CA ALA A 355 -1.70 -13.82 -12.52
C ALA A 355 -1.27 -15.00 -13.41
N GLY A 356 -0.12 -14.90 -14.07
CA GLY A 356 0.37 -15.90 -15.01
C GLY A 356 -0.32 -15.86 -16.37
N HIS A 357 -0.87 -14.73 -16.79
CA HIS A 357 -1.51 -14.54 -18.11
C HIS A 357 -0.47 -14.08 -19.14
N GLY A 358 0.12 -15.04 -19.86
CA GLY A 358 1.23 -14.78 -20.78
C GLY A 358 0.85 -13.92 -21.98
N GLY A 359 -0.29 -14.21 -22.62
CA GLY A 359 -0.76 -13.46 -23.78
C GLY A 359 -1.05 -11.99 -23.48
N ASP A 360 -1.70 -11.71 -22.35
CA ASP A 360 -1.94 -10.34 -21.89
C ASP A 360 -0.65 -9.61 -21.52
N ALA A 361 0.26 -10.26 -20.79
CA ALA A 361 1.56 -9.69 -20.45
C ALA A 361 2.38 -9.35 -21.71
N GLU A 362 2.36 -10.22 -22.72
CA GLU A 362 3.03 -9.99 -23.99
C GLU A 362 2.45 -8.78 -24.74
N ARG A 363 1.12 -8.59 -24.72
CA ARG A 363 0.49 -7.36 -25.25
C ARG A 363 0.98 -6.11 -24.51
N GLN A 364 1.05 -6.14 -23.18
CA GLN A 364 1.49 -4.97 -22.41
C GLN A 364 2.96 -4.61 -22.67
N LEU A 365 3.83 -5.58 -22.98
CA LEU A 365 5.21 -5.27 -23.43
C LEU A 365 5.22 -4.41 -24.70
N TRP A 366 4.30 -4.66 -25.64
CA TRP A 366 4.18 -3.86 -26.86
C TRP A 366 3.60 -2.47 -26.58
N GLU A 367 2.54 -2.40 -25.78
CA GLU A 367 1.92 -1.11 -25.41
C GLU A 367 2.90 -0.20 -24.66
N MET A 368 3.71 -0.75 -23.73
CA MET A 368 4.78 -0.01 -23.08
C MET A 368 5.76 0.57 -24.10
N LYS A 369 6.19 -0.24 -25.08
CA LYS A 369 7.12 0.18 -26.11
C LYS A 369 6.53 1.29 -26.99
N LEU A 370 5.25 1.21 -27.35
CA LEU A 370 4.54 2.25 -28.09
C LEU A 370 4.41 3.55 -27.27
N ALA A 371 4.26 3.43 -25.95
CA ALA A 371 4.28 4.56 -25.01
C ALA A 371 5.70 5.10 -24.71
N GLY A 372 6.74 4.63 -25.40
CA GLY A 372 8.11 5.12 -25.25
C GLY A 372 8.87 4.58 -24.03
N LYS A 373 8.35 3.55 -23.35
CA LYS A 373 8.99 2.91 -22.20
C LYS A 373 9.38 1.47 -22.54
N GLU A 374 10.66 1.11 -22.40
CA GLU A 374 11.11 -0.27 -22.66
C GLU A 374 11.26 -1.06 -21.36
N ALA A 375 10.73 -2.28 -21.35
CA ALA A 375 10.92 -3.22 -20.24
C ALA A 375 12.34 -3.80 -20.23
N GLU A 376 12.83 -4.15 -19.04
CA GLU A 376 14.11 -4.83 -18.89
C GLU A 376 14.13 -6.20 -19.59
N GLY A 377 15.31 -6.63 -20.02
CA GLY A 377 15.48 -7.89 -20.76
C GLY A 377 14.96 -9.13 -20.01
N ASP A 378 15.07 -9.13 -18.68
CA ASP A 378 14.64 -10.24 -17.83
C ASP A 378 13.11 -10.38 -17.79
N ILE A 379 12.37 -9.30 -17.99
CA ILE A 379 10.91 -9.30 -18.00
C ILE A 379 10.39 -10.06 -19.24
N TYR A 380 11.03 -9.88 -20.40
CA TYR A 380 10.70 -10.65 -21.61
C TYR A 380 10.89 -12.16 -21.40
N ASP A 381 11.98 -12.57 -20.74
CA ASP A 381 12.25 -13.98 -20.41
C ASP A 381 11.16 -14.56 -19.47
N ILE A 382 10.69 -13.78 -18.50
CA ILE A 382 9.60 -14.18 -17.60
C ILE A 382 8.29 -14.36 -18.38
N VAL A 383 7.91 -13.39 -19.22
CA VAL A 383 6.69 -13.46 -20.03
C VAL A 383 6.75 -14.65 -21.01
N LEU A 384 7.92 -14.91 -21.61
CA LEU A 384 8.13 -16.08 -22.45
C LEU A 384 7.89 -17.39 -21.70
N ALA A 385 8.43 -17.51 -20.48
CA ALA A 385 8.23 -18.70 -19.66
C ALA A 385 6.76 -18.90 -19.26
N ILE A 386 6.02 -17.82 -19.00
CA ILE A 386 4.58 -17.87 -18.71
C ILE A 386 3.81 -18.35 -19.96
N CYS A 387 4.03 -17.74 -21.12
CA CYS A 387 3.43 -18.14 -22.40
C CYS A 387 3.70 -19.62 -22.69
N ALA A 388 4.93 -20.08 -22.46
CA ALA A 388 5.32 -21.48 -22.62
C ALA A 388 4.59 -22.42 -21.66
N SER A 389 4.35 -22.00 -20.41
CA SER A 389 3.59 -22.79 -19.45
C SER A 389 2.10 -22.91 -19.78
N GLN A 390 1.58 -22.04 -20.64
CA GLN A 390 0.19 -22.05 -21.15
C GLN A 390 0.08 -22.56 -22.59
N LYS A 391 1.20 -22.89 -23.23
CA LYS A 391 1.29 -23.31 -24.65
C LYS A 391 0.79 -22.24 -25.65
N GLU A 392 1.04 -20.97 -25.35
CA GLU A 392 0.71 -19.83 -26.22
C GLU A 392 1.70 -19.68 -27.39
N VAL A 393 1.58 -20.55 -28.39
CA VAL A 393 2.56 -20.69 -29.49
C VAL A 393 2.84 -19.38 -30.24
N SER A 394 1.82 -18.58 -30.50
CA SER A 394 1.94 -17.30 -31.24
C SER A 394 2.75 -16.26 -30.47
N SER A 395 2.51 -16.13 -29.16
CA SER A 395 3.25 -15.23 -28.27
C SER A 395 4.69 -15.71 -28.08
N ILE A 396 4.90 -17.02 -27.93
CA ILE A 396 6.24 -17.61 -27.85
C ILE A 396 7.05 -17.30 -29.12
N ALA A 397 6.46 -17.48 -30.30
CA ALA A 397 7.12 -17.19 -31.57
C ALA A 397 7.54 -15.71 -31.66
N ARG A 398 6.61 -14.78 -31.37
CA ARG A 398 6.90 -13.34 -31.39
C ARG A 398 8.01 -12.94 -30.42
N LEU A 399 7.95 -13.43 -29.18
CA LEU A 399 8.98 -13.15 -28.17
C LEU A 399 10.36 -13.74 -28.54
N LEU A 400 10.38 -14.91 -29.18
CA LEU A 400 11.62 -15.54 -29.63
C LEU A 400 12.30 -14.81 -30.80
N THR A 401 11.58 -14.05 -31.63
CA THR A 401 12.22 -13.25 -32.69
C THR A 401 13.28 -12.28 -32.14
N ARG A 402 13.09 -11.74 -30.92
CA ARG A 402 14.11 -10.90 -30.26
C ARG A 402 15.38 -11.68 -29.92
N THR A 403 15.32 -12.99 -29.73
CA THR A 403 16.48 -13.81 -29.31
C THR A 403 17.45 -14.10 -30.45
N GLU A 404 17.01 -14.02 -31.70
CA GLU A 404 17.81 -14.34 -32.88
C GLU A 404 19.00 -13.38 -33.01
N VAL A 405 18.81 -12.11 -32.68
CA VAL A 405 19.81 -11.02 -32.79
C VAL A 405 20.69 -10.90 -31.53
N THR A 406 20.54 -11.77 -30.52
CA THR A 406 21.25 -11.65 -29.24
C THR A 406 22.51 -12.51 -29.15
N SER A 407 23.41 -12.13 -28.23
CA SER A 407 24.61 -12.90 -27.93
C SER A 407 24.29 -14.33 -27.49
N SER A 408 25.24 -15.26 -27.72
CA SER A 408 25.10 -16.68 -27.35
C SER A 408 24.70 -16.89 -25.88
N LEU A 409 25.29 -16.11 -24.96
CA LEU A 409 24.97 -16.16 -23.54
C LEU A 409 23.51 -15.78 -23.25
N ARG A 410 23.02 -14.69 -23.86
CA ARG A 410 21.64 -14.23 -23.69
C ARG A 410 20.65 -15.23 -24.29
N ARG A 411 20.96 -15.78 -25.46
CA ARG A 411 20.16 -16.84 -26.09
C ARG A 411 20.04 -18.09 -25.21
N LYS A 412 21.13 -18.54 -24.60
CA LYS A 412 21.12 -19.65 -23.62
C LYS A 412 20.20 -19.37 -22.44
N ARG A 413 20.27 -18.17 -21.87
CA ARG A 413 19.40 -17.73 -20.78
C ARG A 413 17.93 -17.78 -21.19
N THR A 414 17.56 -17.17 -22.32
CA THR A 414 16.16 -17.15 -22.78
C THR A 414 15.60 -18.54 -23.08
N LEU A 415 16.37 -19.41 -23.74
CA LEU A 415 15.97 -20.81 -23.97
C LEU A 415 15.83 -21.60 -22.66
N SER A 416 16.63 -21.28 -21.65
CA SER A 416 16.49 -21.90 -20.32
C SER A 416 15.21 -21.47 -19.62
N TRP A 417 14.77 -20.21 -19.79
CA TRP A 417 13.46 -19.75 -19.31
C TRP A 417 12.30 -20.38 -20.05
N LEU A 418 12.38 -20.47 -21.39
CA LEU A 418 11.42 -21.19 -22.23
C LEU A 418 11.25 -22.64 -21.73
N LEU A 419 12.36 -23.33 -21.50
CA LEU A 419 12.39 -24.70 -20.99
C LEU A 419 11.72 -24.83 -19.61
N ARG A 420 12.03 -23.93 -18.68
CA ARG A 420 11.37 -23.87 -17.36
C ARG A 420 9.86 -23.65 -17.48
N GLY A 421 9.44 -22.81 -18.41
CA GLY A 421 8.02 -22.57 -18.72
C GLY A 421 7.30 -23.83 -19.18
N TYR A 422 7.83 -24.51 -20.21
CA TYR A 422 7.25 -25.77 -20.69
C TYR A 422 7.22 -26.86 -19.61
N ILE A 423 8.28 -27.00 -18.81
CA ILE A 423 8.31 -27.94 -17.67
C ILE A 423 7.21 -27.60 -16.66
N LYS A 424 7.02 -26.31 -16.33
CA LYS A 424 5.99 -25.85 -15.38
C LYS A 424 4.57 -26.15 -15.89
N GLY A 425 4.31 -25.95 -17.18
CA GLY A 425 3.03 -26.29 -17.84
C GLY A 425 2.84 -27.79 -18.12
N GLY A 426 3.87 -28.61 -17.90
CA GLY A 426 3.83 -30.03 -18.23
C GLY A 426 3.89 -30.31 -19.75
N HIS A 427 4.35 -29.36 -20.56
CA HIS A 427 4.51 -29.54 -22.02
C HIS A 427 5.87 -30.17 -22.33
N PHE A 428 6.08 -31.42 -21.90
CA PHE A 428 7.40 -32.07 -21.95
C PHE A 428 7.91 -32.33 -23.37
N ASP A 429 7.04 -32.45 -24.37
CA ASP A 429 7.43 -32.62 -25.78
C ASP A 429 8.11 -31.36 -26.30
N ASN A 430 7.47 -30.20 -26.12
CA ASN A 430 8.05 -28.89 -26.45
C ASN A 430 9.32 -28.60 -25.63
N ALA A 431 9.38 -29.06 -24.37
CA ALA A 431 10.57 -28.96 -23.54
C ALA A 431 11.74 -29.78 -24.12
N ALA A 432 11.48 -31.01 -24.60
CA ALA A 432 12.47 -31.86 -25.25
C ALA A 432 12.97 -31.25 -26.56
N GLU A 433 12.08 -30.72 -27.38
CA GLU A 433 12.43 -29.99 -28.60
C GLU A 433 13.32 -28.78 -28.29
N THR A 434 13.00 -28.04 -27.22
CA THR A 434 13.83 -26.91 -26.77
C THR A 434 15.23 -27.35 -26.35
N VAL A 435 15.36 -28.48 -25.65
CA VAL A 435 16.67 -29.06 -25.30
C VAL A 435 17.45 -29.43 -26.56
N ILE A 436 16.82 -30.10 -27.53
CA ILE A 436 17.46 -30.48 -28.79
C ILE A 436 17.94 -29.23 -29.54
N LYS A 437 17.09 -28.20 -29.65
CA LYS A 437 17.43 -26.91 -30.24
C LYS A 437 18.62 -26.24 -29.55
N MET A 438 18.69 -26.31 -28.21
CA MET A 438 19.86 -25.81 -27.49
C MET A 438 21.13 -26.58 -27.90
N LEU A 439 21.08 -27.91 -27.98
CA LEU A 439 22.23 -28.73 -28.39
C LEU A 439 22.66 -28.45 -29.84
N ASP A 440 21.71 -28.29 -30.76
CA ASP A 440 21.98 -27.93 -32.16
C ASP A 440 22.71 -26.58 -32.27
N MET A 441 22.46 -25.67 -31.33
CA MET A 441 23.13 -24.37 -31.24
C MET A 441 24.45 -24.40 -30.46
N GLY A 442 24.92 -25.58 -30.03
CA GLY A 442 26.10 -25.72 -29.16
C GLY A 442 25.88 -25.20 -27.73
N LEU A 443 24.62 -25.06 -27.30
CA LEU A 443 24.22 -24.60 -25.97
C LEU A 443 23.80 -25.78 -25.10
N TYR A 444 24.34 -25.84 -23.89
CA TYR A 444 24.12 -26.96 -22.98
C TYR A 444 23.15 -26.59 -21.85
N PRO A 445 21.98 -27.24 -21.74
CA PRO A 445 21.04 -26.99 -20.64
C PRO A 445 21.58 -27.48 -19.28
N GLU A 446 21.10 -26.85 -18.21
CA GLU A 446 21.42 -27.26 -16.83
C GLU A 446 20.97 -28.71 -16.56
N TYR A 447 21.70 -29.41 -15.68
CA TYR A 447 21.38 -30.80 -15.31
C TYR A 447 19.93 -30.94 -14.82
N LEU A 448 19.49 -30.03 -13.94
CA LEU A 448 18.14 -30.05 -13.38
C LEU A 448 17.05 -29.94 -14.44
N HIS A 449 17.27 -29.15 -15.50
CA HIS A 449 16.28 -29.05 -16.58
C HIS A 449 16.21 -30.34 -17.39
N ARG A 450 17.38 -30.91 -17.74
CA ARG A 450 17.45 -32.20 -18.45
C ARG A 450 16.76 -33.32 -17.66
N ALA A 451 17.06 -33.42 -16.37
CA ALA A 451 16.46 -34.40 -15.47
C ALA A 451 14.93 -34.24 -15.38
N ALA A 452 14.44 -33.00 -15.26
CA ALA A 452 13.01 -32.71 -15.20
C ALA A 452 12.27 -33.09 -16.49
N VAL A 453 12.85 -32.80 -17.67
CA VAL A 453 12.25 -33.20 -18.96
C VAL A 453 12.20 -34.72 -19.10
N LEU A 454 13.31 -35.41 -18.84
CA LEU A 454 13.37 -36.87 -18.91
C LEU A 454 12.38 -37.53 -17.94
N GLN A 455 12.29 -37.02 -16.70
CA GLN A 455 11.33 -37.53 -15.72
C GLN A 455 9.88 -37.30 -16.16
N GLY A 456 9.59 -36.13 -16.72
CA GLY A 456 8.27 -35.78 -17.24
C GLY A 456 7.84 -36.67 -18.40
N LEU A 457 8.70 -36.84 -19.40
CA LEU A 457 8.47 -37.75 -20.53
C LEU A 457 8.32 -39.20 -20.05
N ARG A 458 9.17 -39.68 -19.14
CA ARG A 458 9.11 -41.04 -18.62
C ARG A 458 7.76 -41.37 -17.97
N ARG A 459 7.16 -40.43 -17.23
CA ARG A 459 5.81 -40.63 -16.65
C ARG A 459 4.74 -40.80 -17.73
N ARG A 460 4.93 -40.18 -18.91
CA ARG A 460 4.00 -40.26 -20.05
C ARG A 460 4.19 -41.48 -20.95
N ILE A 461 5.35 -42.12 -20.92
CA ILE A 461 5.62 -43.38 -21.66
C ILE A 461 4.63 -44.50 -21.29
N GLN A 462 4.01 -44.43 -20.11
CA GLN A 462 2.95 -45.35 -19.71
C GLN A 462 1.65 -45.18 -20.56
N GLN A 463 1.56 -44.15 -21.39
CA GLN A 463 0.50 -43.90 -22.37
C GLN A 463 1.01 -44.20 -23.81
N PRO A 464 0.18 -44.78 -24.70
CA PRO A 464 0.60 -45.14 -26.05
C PRO A 464 0.98 -43.92 -26.90
N GLY A 465 2.11 -44.00 -27.63
CA GLY A 465 2.55 -42.98 -28.61
C GLY A 465 3.63 -41.98 -28.14
N ASN A 466 4.11 -42.05 -26.89
CA ASN A 466 5.04 -41.07 -26.32
C ASN A 466 6.47 -41.60 -26.06
N VAL A 467 6.91 -42.62 -26.80
CA VAL A 467 8.22 -43.25 -26.62
C VAL A 467 9.28 -42.58 -27.48
N ASP A 468 8.93 -42.15 -28.70
CA ASP A 468 9.90 -41.64 -29.68
C ASP A 468 10.59 -40.35 -29.23
N THR A 469 9.84 -39.40 -28.67
CA THR A 469 10.39 -38.15 -28.11
C THR A 469 11.41 -38.44 -27.02
N TYR A 470 11.11 -39.39 -26.12
CA TYR A 470 12.01 -39.79 -25.05
C TYR A 470 13.30 -40.44 -25.57
N LEU A 471 13.18 -41.40 -26.50
CA LEU A 471 14.33 -42.08 -27.08
C LEU A 471 15.22 -41.12 -27.86
N ASN A 472 14.62 -40.23 -28.66
CA ASN A 472 15.34 -39.22 -29.41
C ASN A 472 16.10 -38.28 -28.47
N LEU A 473 15.46 -37.80 -27.40
CA LEU A 473 16.11 -36.94 -26.41
C LEU A 473 17.26 -37.67 -25.70
N CYS A 474 17.07 -38.93 -25.27
CA CYS A 474 18.14 -39.74 -24.68
C CYS A 474 19.34 -39.87 -25.61
N LYS A 475 19.09 -40.21 -26.88
CA LYS A 475 20.16 -40.31 -27.89
C LYS A 475 20.92 -38.99 -28.05
N ARG A 476 20.20 -37.87 -28.26
CA ARG A 476 20.80 -36.54 -28.43
C ARG A 476 21.62 -36.10 -27.21
N LEU A 477 21.18 -36.44 -26.00
CA LEU A 477 21.94 -36.17 -24.77
C LEU A 477 23.16 -37.09 -24.62
N SER A 478 23.07 -38.36 -25.03
CA SER A 478 24.17 -39.32 -25.05
C SER A 478 25.26 -38.88 -26.03
N ASP A 479 24.87 -38.53 -27.26
CA ASP A 479 25.75 -38.00 -28.31
C ASP A 479 26.52 -36.74 -27.84
N ALA A 480 25.89 -35.95 -26.98
CA ALA A 480 26.47 -34.75 -26.38
C ALA A 480 27.27 -35.01 -25.08
N ASN A 481 27.48 -36.28 -24.69
CA ASN A 481 28.13 -36.71 -23.43
C ASN A 481 27.49 -36.11 -22.16
N LEU A 482 26.18 -35.83 -22.20
CA LEU A 482 25.44 -35.20 -21.12
C LEU A 482 24.75 -36.21 -20.19
N ILE A 483 24.59 -37.44 -20.64
CA ILE A 483 24.11 -38.59 -19.88
C ILE A 483 24.96 -39.81 -20.22
N GLY A 484 24.94 -40.84 -19.37
CA GLY A 484 25.52 -42.14 -19.72
C GLY A 484 24.74 -42.84 -20.83
N PRO A 485 25.32 -43.90 -21.44
CA PRO A 485 24.64 -44.70 -22.45
C PRO A 485 23.32 -45.24 -21.91
N SER A 486 22.25 -45.12 -22.71
CA SER A 486 20.89 -45.40 -22.24
C SER A 486 20.46 -46.80 -22.61
N LEU A 487 20.19 -47.65 -21.61
CA LEU A 487 19.57 -48.97 -21.79
C LEU A 487 18.05 -48.85 -21.84
N VAL A 488 17.45 -49.21 -22.98
CA VAL A 488 16.01 -49.21 -23.17
C VAL A 488 15.49 -50.63 -23.08
N TYR A 489 14.59 -50.87 -22.12
CA TYR A 489 13.85 -52.12 -21.96
C TYR A 489 12.42 -51.93 -22.48
N LEU A 490 12.09 -52.58 -23.59
CA LEU A 490 10.74 -52.58 -24.15
C LEU A 490 10.12 -53.96 -23.99
N HIS A 491 9.00 -54.04 -23.26
CA HIS A 491 8.23 -55.28 -23.14
C HIS A 491 7.02 -55.27 -24.06
N ILE A 492 7.05 -56.11 -25.09
CA ILE A 492 5.93 -56.30 -26.02
C ILE A 492 5.01 -57.38 -25.46
N LYS A 493 4.02 -56.96 -24.67
CA LYS A 493 3.06 -57.87 -23.98
C LYS A 493 2.42 -58.89 -24.92
N LYS A 494 2.04 -58.47 -26.14
CA LYS A 494 1.39 -59.34 -27.14
C LYS A 494 2.26 -60.55 -27.53
N HIS A 495 3.57 -60.43 -27.42
CA HIS A 495 4.53 -61.45 -27.87
C HIS A 495 5.39 -61.99 -26.73
N LYS A 496 5.13 -61.57 -25.47
CA LYS A 496 5.97 -61.89 -24.31
C LYS A 496 7.47 -61.63 -24.57
N LEU A 497 7.78 -60.62 -25.38
CA LEU A 497 9.13 -60.32 -25.84
C LEU A 497 9.71 -59.14 -25.07
N TRP A 498 10.95 -59.29 -24.61
CA TRP A 498 11.76 -58.18 -24.09
C TRP A 498 12.80 -57.78 -25.13
N VAL A 499 12.76 -56.52 -25.54
CA VAL A 499 13.80 -55.91 -26.37
C VAL A 499 14.68 -55.06 -25.46
N VAL A 500 15.95 -55.39 -25.41
CA VAL A 500 16.98 -54.58 -24.74
C VAL A 500 17.81 -53.91 -25.82
N LYS A 501 17.82 -52.58 -25.84
CA LYS A 501 18.62 -51.82 -26.81
C LYS A 501 19.46 -50.78 -26.08
N MET A 502 20.75 -50.77 -26.37
CA MET A 502 21.66 -49.68 -26.01
C MET A 502 21.49 -48.54 -27.02
N LEU A 503 21.30 -47.32 -26.51
CA LEU A 503 21.26 -46.08 -27.27
C LEU A 503 22.50 -45.22 -27.04
#